data_AF-A0A2U1LTM7-F1
#
_entry.id   AF-A0A2U1LTM7-F1
#
_cell.length_a   1.000
_cell.length_b   1.000
_cell.length_c   1.000
_cell.angle_alpha   90.00
_cell.angle_beta   90.00
_cell.angle_gamma   90.00
#
_symmetry.space_group_name_H-M   'P 1'
#
loop_
_entity.id
_entity.type
_entity.pdbx_description
1 polymer ?
#
loop_
_entity_poly.entity_id
_entity_poly.type
_entity_poly.pdbx_seq_one_letter_code
_entity_poly.pdbx_strand_id
1 'polypeptide(L)'
;MNENEAITHVVDTTSRLPQWRIDNFDSTSRLHSESFKIGDWDWSLILEKKRLNFVIKLVPTFVLSGHDMLISSFNARVVSLVGGRKTLARIRVRNKHVNYPSPDHFVWTLNFPLTRRFIVEVEFLDLKTASPNGGENRSIWIKGFIGNQNAKAVAAFGRLLSESIHTNIVIHASDGSIGAHRAVLAARSPVFNNMFVGKGLI
;
A
#
# COMPACT_ATOMS: atom_id res chain seq x y z
N MET A 1 -3.98 -19.88 -30.51
CA MET A 1 -4.44 -18.76 -29.66
C MET A 1 -5.65 -19.29 -28.93
N ASN A 2 -5.55 -19.61 -27.63
CA ASN A 2 -6.65 -20.25 -26.92
C ASN A 2 -7.65 -19.17 -26.49
N GLU A 3 -8.87 -19.23 -27.02
CA GLU A 3 -9.90 -18.19 -26.91
C GLU A 3 -10.72 -18.21 -25.62
N ASN A 4 -10.36 -19.00 -24.60
CA ASN A 4 -11.23 -19.23 -23.42
C ASN A 4 -10.56 -19.02 -22.05
N GLU A 5 -9.54 -18.16 -21.94
CA GLU A 5 -8.97 -17.86 -20.62
C GLU A 5 -9.73 -16.70 -19.96
N ALA A 6 -10.53 -16.99 -18.93
CA ALA A 6 -11.29 -16.00 -18.19
C ALA A 6 -10.37 -14.93 -17.54
N ILE A 7 -10.85 -13.69 -17.45
CA ILE A 7 -10.18 -12.63 -16.68
C ILE A 7 -10.15 -13.05 -15.22
N THR A 8 -8.97 -13.11 -14.64
CA THR A 8 -8.79 -13.36 -13.20
C THR A 8 -8.23 -12.12 -12.54
N HIS A 9 -8.75 -11.78 -11.37
CA HIS A 9 -8.26 -10.63 -10.62
C HIS A 9 -8.45 -10.85 -9.13
N VAL A 10 -7.53 -10.31 -8.33
CA VAL A 10 -7.52 -10.44 -6.87
C VAL A 10 -6.99 -9.17 -6.24
N VAL A 11 -7.51 -8.83 -5.06
CA VAL A 11 -6.99 -7.70 -4.27
C VAL A 11 -6.27 -8.25 -3.05
N ASP A 12 -4.97 -7.98 -2.96
CA ASP A 12 -4.18 -8.26 -1.77
C ASP A 12 -3.91 -6.97 -1.01
N THR A 13 -4.22 -6.93 0.28
CA THR A 13 -4.00 -5.72 1.10
C THR A 13 -2.95 -5.95 2.16
N THR A 14 -1.83 -5.23 2.06
CA THR A 14 -0.77 -5.24 3.08
C THR A 14 -0.73 -3.91 3.81
N SER A 15 -1.38 -3.83 4.97
CA SER A 15 -1.47 -2.65 5.87
C SER A 15 -1.94 -1.33 5.22
N ARG A 16 -1.13 -0.73 4.35
CA ARG A 16 -1.35 0.54 3.63
C ARG A 16 -1.33 0.40 2.10
N LEU A 17 -1.05 -0.78 1.58
CA LEU A 17 -0.80 -1.02 0.16
C LEU A 17 -1.71 -2.14 -0.37
N PRO A 18 -2.98 -1.85 -0.70
CA PRO A 18 -3.77 -2.67 -1.59
C PRO A 18 -3.12 -2.77 -2.98
N GLN A 19 -3.09 -4.00 -3.50
CA GLN A 19 -2.62 -4.35 -4.82
C GLN A 19 -3.72 -5.13 -5.54
N TRP A 20 -4.32 -4.51 -6.54
CA TRP A 20 -5.29 -5.16 -7.39
C TRP A 20 -4.57 -5.74 -8.61
N ARG A 21 -4.40 -7.06 -8.60
CA ARG A 21 -3.74 -7.83 -9.67
C ARG A 21 -4.79 -8.25 -10.67
N ILE A 22 -4.51 -8.01 -11.94
CA ILE A 22 -5.40 -8.38 -13.05
C ILE A 22 -4.56 -9.18 -14.05
N ASP A 23 -5.01 -10.40 -14.31
CA ASP A 23 -4.47 -11.32 -15.29
C ASP A 23 -5.50 -11.58 -16.39
N ASN A 24 -5.00 -11.96 -17.57
CA ASN A 24 -5.83 -12.22 -18.75
C ASN A 24 -6.75 -11.05 -19.13
N PHE A 25 -6.31 -9.82 -18.90
CA PHE A 25 -7.08 -8.63 -19.26
C PHE A 25 -7.34 -8.59 -20.76
N ASP A 26 -8.61 -8.59 -21.13
CA ASP A 26 -9.14 -8.64 -22.49
C ASP A 26 -9.70 -7.28 -22.95
N SER A 27 -9.49 -6.23 -22.14
CA SER A 27 -10.05 -4.89 -22.37
C SER A 27 -11.58 -4.82 -22.34
N THR A 28 -12.21 -5.57 -21.43
CA THR A 28 -13.60 -5.40 -20.99
C THR A 28 -13.97 -3.95 -20.68
N SER A 29 -15.26 -3.64 -20.80
CA SER A 29 -15.80 -2.29 -20.62
C SER A 29 -15.68 -1.78 -19.18
N ARG A 30 -15.83 -2.66 -18.18
CA ARG A 30 -15.73 -2.32 -16.77
C ARG A 30 -15.31 -3.52 -15.93
N LEU A 31 -14.30 -3.33 -15.08
CA LEU A 31 -13.87 -4.29 -14.07
C LEU A 31 -13.98 -3.63 -12.68
N HIS A 32 -14.39 -4.41 -11.69
CA HIS A 32 -14.54 -3.97 -10.31
C HIS A 32 -13.75 -4.89 -9.40
N SER A 33 -12.97 -4.34 -8.48
CA SER A 33 -12.21 -5.12 -7.52
C SER A 33 -13.10 -5.65 -6.40
N GLU A 34 -12.62 -6.64 -5.65
CA GLU A 34 -13.18 -6.90 -4.32
C GLU A 34 -12.98 -5.68 -3.41
N SER A 35 -13.88 -5.49 -2.44
CA SER A 35 -13.74 -4.43 -1.45
C SER A 35 -12.63 -4.76 -0.46
N PHE A 36 -11.89 -3.74 -0.02
CA PHE A 36 -10.80 -3.88 0.95
C PHE A 36 -10.85 -2.78 2.00
N LYS A 37 -10.38 -3.08 3.21
CA LYS A 37 -10.39 -2.15 4.35
C LYS A 37 -9.08 -1.38 4.48
N ILE A 38 -9.18 -0.06 4.62
CA ILE A 38 -8.07 0.81 5.06
C ILE A 38 -8.63 1.79 6.09
N GLY A 39 -8.13 1.69 7.33
CA GLY A 39 -8.78 2.35 8.45
C GLY A 39 -10.16 1.77 8.71
N ASP A 40 -11.13 2.66 8.94
CA ASP A 40 -12.54 2.30 9.15
C ASP A 40 -13.37 2.33 7.86
N TRP A 41 -12.72 2.58 6.71
CA TRP A 41 -13.39 2.69 5.41
C TRP A 41 -13.18 1.45 4.56
N ASP A 42 -14.26 0.99 3.95
CA ASP A 42 -14.24 0.05 2.84
C ASP A 42 -13.93 0.81 1.55
N TRP A 43 -13.04 0.26 0.73
CA TRP A 43 -12.61 0.85 -0.54
C TRP A 43 -12.75 -0.18 -1.65
N SER A 44 -12.99 0.28 -2.87
CA SER A 44 -12.88 -0.55 -4.07
C SER A 44 -12.19 0.21 -5.20
N LEU A 45 -11.67 -0.55 -6.16
CA LEU A 45 -11.10 -0.03 -7.40
C LEU A 45 -12.00 -0.40 -8.56
N ILE A 46 -12.20 0.55 -9.47
CA ILE A 46 -12.96 0.36 -10.70
C ILE A 46 -12.06 0.72 -11.87
N LEU A 47 -11.98 -0.15 -12.87
CA LEU A 47 -11.33 0.10 -14.15
C LEU A 47 -12.41 0.16 -15.23
N GLU A 48 -12.52 1.28 -15.93
CA GLU A 48 -13.47 1.50 -17.02
C GLU A 48 -12.73 1.75 -18.32
N LYS A 49 -13.06 1.00 -19.38
CA LYS A 49 -12.63 1.32 -20.73
C LYS A 49 -13.54 2.39 -21.32
N LYS A 50 -12.96 3.51 -21.73
CA LYS A 50 -13.61 4.49 -22.61
C LYS A 50 -13.13 4.26 -24.05
N ARG A 51 -13.66 5.04 -24.99
CA ARG A 51 -13.35 4.85 -26.43
C ARG A 51 -11.85 4.83 -26.74
N LEU A 52 -11.05 5.72 -26.14
CA LEU A 52 -9.62 5.89 -26.45
C LEU A 52 -8.70 5.78 -25.23
N ASN A 53 -9.25 5.61 -24.02
CA ASN A 53 -8.50 5.62 -22.78
C ASN A 53 -9.11 4.66 -21.76
N PHE A 54 -8.35 4.38 -20.71
CA PHE A 54 -8.83 3.68 -19.53
C PHE A 54 -8.95 4.66 -18.36
N VAL A 55 -9.97 4.50 -17.54
CA VAL A 55 -10.19 5.30 -16.35
C VAL A 55 -10.11 4.37 -15.15
N ILE A 56 -9.32 4.73 -14.14
CA ILE A 56 -9.37 4.04 -12.86
C ILE A 56 -9.95 4.96 -11.80
N LYS A 57 -10.86 4.40 -11.02
CA LYS A 57 -11.49 5.07 -9.89
C LYS A 57 -11.14 4.33 -8.60
N LEU A 58 -10.72 5.07 -7.59
CA LEU A 58 -10.68 4.60 -6.21
C LEU A 58 -11.90 5.14 -5.49
N VAL A 59 -12.75 4.25 -4.99
CA VAL A 59 -14.06 4.61 -4.44
C VAL A 59 -14.13 4.18 -2.98
N PRO A 60 -14.36 5.09 -2.03
CA PRO A 60 -14.73 4.70 -0.68
C PRO A 60 -16.20 4.24 -0.69
N THR A 61 -16.44 2.99 -0.27
CA THR A 61 -17.78 2.48 -0.03
C THR A 61 -18.30 3.09 1.27
N PHE A 62 -19.40 3.83 1.17
CA PHE A 62 -19.95 4.63 2.26
C PHE A 62 -20.31 3.76 3.47
N VAL A 63 -19.78 4.11 4.65
CA VAL A 63 -20.22 3.55 5.94
C VAL A 63 -21.16 4.57 6.58
N LEU A 64 -22.39 4.14 6.87
CA LEU A 64 -23.54 4.91 7.37
C LEU A 64 -23.35 5.66 8.70
N SER A 65 -22.17 5.62 9.31
CA SER A 65 -21.92 6.33 10.56
C SER A 65 -21.71 7.81 10.25
N GLY A 66 -22.68 8.66 10.59
CA GLY A 66 -22.73 10.11 10.32
C GLY A 66 -21.56 10.94 10.86
N HIS A 67 -20.34 10.67 10.39
CA HIS A 67 -19.11 11.36 10.74
C HIS A 67 -18.37 11.83 9.48
N ASP A 68 -18.05 13.13 9.50
CA ASP A 68 -16.82 13.80 9.08
C ASP A 68 -16.27 13.59 7.67
N MET A 69 -16.04 14.73 7.01
CA MET A 69 -15.34 14.87 5.74
C MET A 69 -14.01 14.09 5.76
N LEU A 70 -13.91 13.07 4.89
CA LEU A 70 -12.73 12.24 4.73
C LEU A 70 -11.69 12.97 3.88
N ILE A 71 -10.46 13.07 4.39
CA ILE A 71 -9.31 13.66 3.71
C ILE A 71 -8.31 12.54 3.46
N SER A 72 -7.99 12.28 2.19
CA SER A 72 -7.10 11.19 1.79
C SER A 72 -5.83 11.67 1.11
N SER A 73 -4.71 11.03 1.46
CA SER A 73 -3.42 11.17 0.81
C SER A 73 -2.89 9.79 0.42
N PHE A 74 -2.56 9.60 -0.85
CA PHE A 74 -2.01 8.34 -1.34
C PHE A 74 -1.11 8.51 -2.57
N ASN A 75 -0.33 7.49 -2.88
CA ASN A 75 0.31 7.33 -4.19
C ASN A 75 -0.35 6.17 -4.91
N ALA A 76 -0.75 6.33 -6.17
CA ALA A 76 -1.26 5.23 -6.98
C ALA A 76 -0.34 4.96 -8.16
N ARG A 77 -0.20 3.69 -8.55
CA ARG A 77 0.66 3.26 -9.67
C ARG A 77 0.01 2.13 -10.46
N VAL A 78 0.28 2.12 -11.77
CA VAL A 78 0.06 0.95 -12.63
C VAL A 78 1.41 0.30 -12.89
N VAL A 79 1.49 -1.00 -12.65
CA VAL A 79 2.70 -1.79 -12.89
C VAL A 79 2.38 -2.88 -13.89
N SER A 80 3.01 -2.85 -15.07
CA SER A 80 2.96 -3.99 -15.98
C SER A 80 3.76 -5.14 -15.40
N LEU A 81 3.26 -6.36 -15.61
CA LEU A 81 3.95 -7.61 -15.29
C LEU A 81 4.51 -8.31 -16.53
N VAL A 82 4.29 -7.74 -17.72
CA VAL A 82 4.80 -8.28 -18.97
C VAL A 82 6.24 -7.80 -19.17
N GLY A 83 7.18 -8.73 -19.29
CA GLY A 83 8.62 -8.41 -19.42
C GLY A 83 9.26 -7.92 -18.12
N GLY A 84 8.69 -8.27 -16.96
CA GLY A 84 9.15 -7.83 -15.64
C GLY A 84 8.22 -6.77 -15.03
N ARG A 85 8.63 -6.18 -13.89
CA ARG A 85 7.86 -5.13 -13.20
C ARG A 85 8.24 -3.75 -13.74
N LYS A 86 7.39 -3.16 -14.58
CA LYS A 86 7.58 -1.80 -15.13
C LYS A 86 6.42 -0.90 -14.74
N THR A 87 6.70 0.23 -14.10
CA THR A 87 5.67 1.25 -13.82
C THR A 87 5.22 1.92 -15.13
N LEU A 88 3.92 1.84 -15.43
CA LEU A 88 3.30 2.45 -16.62
C LEU A 88 2.76 3.86 -16.30
N ALA A 89 2.18 4.04 -15.12
CA ALA A 89 1.62 5.32 -14.67
C ALA A 89 1.79 5.50 -13.17
N ARG A 90 1.78 6.76 -12.73
CA ARG A 90 1.81 7.15 -11.33
C ARG A 90 0.98 8.42 -11.11
N ILE A 91 0.24 8.46 -10.02
CA ILE A 91 -0.42 9.66 -9.51
C ILE A 91 -0.09 9.82 -8.02
N ARG A 92 -0.04 11.07 -7.56
CA ARG A 92 0.12 11.43 -6.16
C ARG A 92 -1.05 12.30 -5.76
N VAL A 93 -1.78 11.88 -4.74
CA VAL A 93 -2.91 12.62 -4.17
C VAL A 93 -2.53 13.02 -2.76
N ARG A 94 -2.79 14.27 -2.38
CA ARG A 94 -2.46 14.85 -1.08
C ARG A 94 -3.66 15.62 -0.57
N ASN A 95 -4.04 15.34 0.68
CA ASN A 95 -5.11 16.00 1.42
C ASN A 95 -6.38 16.26 0.59
N LYS A 96 -6.80 15.29 -0.23
CA LYS A 96 -7.98 15.46 -1.07
C LYS A 96 -9.23 15.11 -0.26
N HIS A 97 -10.18 16.03 -0.27
CA HIS A 97 -11.45 15.91 0.43
C HIS A 97 -12.44 15.07 -0.37
N VAL A 98 -13.12 14.17 0.32
CA VAL A 98 -14.18 13.30 -0.20
C VAL A 98 -15.50 13.97 0.15
N ASN A 99 -16.08 14.67 -0.83
CA ASN A 99 -17.37 15.36 -0.69
C ASN A 99 -18.52 14.43 -1.11
N TYR A 100 -19.05 13.65 -0.19
CA TYR A 100 -20.25 12.85 -0.46
C TYR A 100 -21.40 13.77 -0.93
N PRO A 101 -22.22 13.35 -1.91
CA PRO A 101 -22.36 11.99 -2.47
C PRO A 101 -21.65 11.76 -3.84
N SER A 102 -20.63 12.55 -4.21
CA SER A 102 -20.05 12.44 -5.57
C SER A 102 -19.29 11.10 -5.78
N PRO A 103 -19.60 10.29 -6.81
CA PRO A 103 -18.89 9.03 -7.03
C PRO A 103 -17.47 9.19 -7.60
N ASP A 104 -17.07 10.40 -8.02
CA ASP A 104 -15.86 10.65 -8.81
C ASP A 104 -14.73 11.30 -7.97
N HIS A 105 -14.53 10.82 -6.75
CA HIS A 105 -13.55 11.39 -5.82
C HIS A 105 -12.10 11.19 -6.25
N PHE A 106 -11.76 10.03 -6.79
CA PHE A 106 -10.37 9.72 -7.15
C PHE A 106 -10.33 9.05 -8.52
N VAL A 107 -10.30 9.88 -9.56
CA VAL A 107 -10.29 9.43 -10.96
C VAL A 107 -8.91 9.67 -11.55
N TRP A 108 -8.33 8.65 -12.16
CA TRP A 108 -7.18 8.78 -13.05
C TRP A 108 -7.59 8.40 -14.47
N THR A 109 -6.95 9.01 -15.48
CA THR A 109 -7.08 8.59 -16.89
C THR A 109 -5.74 8.07 -17.43
N LEU A 110 -5.75 6.92 -18.11
CA LEU A 110 -4.62 6.32 -18.82
C LEU A 110 -4.81 6.49 -20.32
N ASN A 111 -3.93 7.25 -20.94
CA ASN A 111 -3.93 7.50 -22.38
C ASN A 111 -3.06 6.49 -23.15
N PHE A 112 -2.90 5.27 -22.63
CA PHE A 112 -2.09 4.22 -23.23
C PHE A 112 -2.80 2.87 -23.10
N PRO A 113 -2.52 1.91 -24.01
CA PRO A 113 -3.10 0.57 -23.92
C PRO A 113 -2.56 -0.17 -22.69
N LEU A 114 -3.44 -0.87 -21.98
CA LEU A 114 -3.07 -1.76 -20.89
C LEU A 114 -2.61 -3.11 -21.44
N THR A 115 -1.60 -3.69 -20.78
CA THR A 115 -1.11 -5.04 -21.09
C THR A 115 -2.06 -6.10 -20.54
N ARG A 116 -1.91 -7.36 -21.00
CA ARG A 116 -2.71 -8.50 -20.52
C ARG A 116 -2.59 -8.75 -19.00
N ARG A 117 -1.44 -8.41 -18.40
CA ARG A 117 -1.17 -8.59 -16.97
C ARG A 117 -0.60 -7.32 -16.35
N PHE A 118 -1.21 -6.84 -15.28
CA PHE A 118 -0.77 -5.64 -14.56
C PHE A 118 -1.31 -5.61 -13.12
N ILE A 119 -0.75 -4.70 -12.32
CA ILE A 119 -1.15 -4.42 -10.95
C ILE A 119 -1.52 -2.94 -10.85
N VAL A 120 -2.65 -2.65 -10.19
CA VAL A 120 -2.98 -1.33 -9.68
C VAL A 120 -2.63 -1.31 -8.20
N GLU A 121 -1.64 -0.50 -7.85
CA GLU A 121 -1.19 -0.34 -6.46
C GLU A 121 -1.67 1.01 -5.93
N VAL A 122 -2.22 1.04 -4.71
CA VAL A 122 -2.56 2.28 -4.00
C VAL A 122 -1.89 2.27 -2.64
N GLU A 123 -0.95 3.17 -2.41
CA GLU A 123 -0.24 3.33 -1.14
C GLU A 123 -0.88 4.49 -0.35
N PHE A 124 -1.65 4.17 0.68
CA PHE A 124 -2.24 5.16 1.56
C PHE A 124 -1.17 5.74 2.49
N LEU A 125 -0.96 7.04 2.38
CA LEU A 125 -0.01 7.80 3.20
C LEU A 125 -0.70 8.34 4.46
N ASP A 126 -1.91 8.87 4.27
CA ASP A 126 -2.69 9.43 5.36
C ASP A 126 -4.19 9.38 5.05
N LEU A 127 -4.98 9.21 6.10
CA LEU A 127 -6.43 9.28 6.07
C LEU A 127 -6.84 10.07 7.32
N LYS A 128 -7.56 11.17 7.13
CA LYS A 128 -8.01 12.04 8.21
C LYS A 128 -9.51 12.21 8.17
N THR A 129 -10.11 12.36 9.34
CA THR A 129 -11.45 12.91 9.50
C THR A 129 -11.34 14.37 9.91
N ALA A 130 -12.15 15.23 9.30
CA ALA A 130 -12.35 16.58 9.79
C ALA A 130 -13.02 16.53 11.17
N SER A 131 -12.66 17.42 12.11
CA SER A 131 -13.42 17.50 13.36
C SER A 131 -14.76 18.20 13.10
N PRO A 132 -15.90 17.70 13.63
CA PRO A 132 -17.19 18.36 13.49
C PRO A 132 -17.21 19.80 14.04
N ASN A 133 -16.30 20.09 14.99
CA ASN A 133 -16.25 21.34 15.74
C ASN A 133 -15.13 22.30 15.24
N GLY A 134 -14.57 22.09 14.05
CA GLY A 134 -13.53 22.96 13.48
C GLY A 134 -12.14 22.80 14.10
N GLY A 135 -11.90 21.75 14.89
CA GLY A 135 -10.57 21.39 15.42
C GLY A 135 -9.65 20.75 14.37
N GLU A 136 -8.37 20.57 14.71
CA GLU A 136 -7.36 19.98 13.82
C GLU A 136 -7.78 18.59 13.27
N ASN A 137 -7.50 18.36 11.98
CA ASN A 137 -7.76 17.10 11.30
C ASN A 137 -6.98 15.96 11.97
N ARG A 138 -7.68 14.87 12.32
CA ARG A 138 -7.07 13.73 13.02
C ARG A 138 -6.66 12.64 12.04
N SER A 139 -5.36 12.35 11.94
CA SER A 139 -4.87 11.20 11.19
C SER A 139 -5.23 9.90 11.91
N ILE A 140 -5.90 8.97 11.22
CA ILE A 140 -6.25 7.66 11.79
C ILE A 140 -5.02 6.80 12.08
N TRP A 141 -3.89 7.10 11.45
CA TRP A 141 -2.65 6.34 11.59
C TRP A 141 -1.97 6.60 12.93
N ILE A 142 -2.36 7.67 13.63
CA ILE A 142 -1.75 8.06 14.90
C ILE A 142 -2.31 7.26 16.08
N LYS A 143 -3.52 6.69 16.01
CA LYS A 143 -4.24 6.24 17.23
C LYS A 143 -4.63 4.76 17.37
N GLY A 144 -4.43 3.89 16.38
CA GLY A 144 -4.82 2.48 16.57
C GLY A 144 -4.31 1.45 15.56
N PHE A 145 -4.10 1.83 14.30
CA PHE A 145 -3.71 0.88 13.26
C PHE A 145 -2.28 0.32 13.43
N ILE A 146 -1.43 1.03 14.16
CA ILE A 146 -0.04 0.64 14.42
C ILE A 146 0.07 -0.39 15.56
N GLY A 147 -0.95 -0.53 16.43
CA GLY A 147 -0.86 -1.39 17.62
C GLY A 147 -0.79 -2.89 17.32
N ASN A 148 -1.73 -3.41 16.51
CA ASN A 148 -1.91 -4.87 16.35
C ASN A 148 -0.91 -5.49 15.35
N GLN A 149 -0.62 -4.81 14.23
CA GLN A 149 0.33 -5.31 13.24
C GLN A 149 1.80 -5.17 13.70
N ASN A 150 2.12 -4.12 14.48
CA ASN A 150 3.45 -4.04 15.09
C ASN A 150 3.63 -5.12 16.14
N ALA A 151 2.62 -5.47 16.94
CA ALA A 151 2.77 -6.51 17.94
C ALA A 151 3.19 -7.86 17.31
N LYS A 152 2.54 -8.28 16.21
CA LYS A 152 2.91 -9.50 15.49
C LYS A 152 4.27 -9.41 14.81
N ALA A 153 4.58 -8.29 14.14
CA ALA A 153 5.88 -8.09 13.51
C ALA A 153 7.02 -8.03 14.54
N VAL A 154 6.84 -7.30 15.64
CA VAL A 154 7.78 -7.21 16.76
C VAL A 154 7.95 -8.56 17.44
N ALA A 155 6.88 -9.32 17.67
CA ALA A 155 6.98 -10.68 18.18
C ALA A 155 7.76 -11.60 17.23
N ALA A 156 7.53 -11.49 15.92
CA ALA A 156 8.28 -12.24 14.92
C ALA A 156 9.77 -11.85 14.89
N PHE A 157 10.10 -10.56 14.92
CA PHE A 157 11.50 -10.09 15.01
C PHE A 157 12.15 -10.48 16.34
N GLY A 158 11.40 -10.43 17.45
CA GLY A 158 11.83 -10.90 18.75
C GLY A 158 12.20 -12.38 18.71
N ARG A 159 11.36 -13.21 18.08
CA ARG A 159 11.65 -14.63 17.87
C ARG A 159 12.89 -14.85 17.01
N LEU A 160 13.03 -14.13 15.89
CA LEU A 160 14.21 -14.23 15.03
C LEU A 160 15.51 -13.94 15.81
N LEU A 161 15.46 -13.00 16.75
CA LEU A 161 16.59 -12.66 17.61
C LEU A 161 16.83 -13.71 18.70
N SER A 162 15.80 -14.06 19.49
CA SER A 162 15.93 -14.96 20.64
C SER A 162 16.29 -16.39 20.22
N GLU A 163 15.77 -16.85 19.08
CA GLU A 163 16.05 -18.19 18.53
C GLU A 163 17.23 -18.19 17.56
N SER A 164 17.91 -17.05 17.38
CA SER A 164 19.07 -16.91 16.47
C SER A 164 18.81 -17.35 15.02
N ILE A 165 17.57 -17.18 14.53
CA ILE A 165 17.19 -17.59 13.19
C ILE A 165 17.77 -16.61 12.16
N HIS A 166 18.59 -17.12 11.23
CA HIS A 166 19.21 -16.35 10.14
C HIS A 166 19.96 -15.10 10.61
N THR A 167 20.54 -15.11 11.81
CA THR A 167 21.45 -14.07 12.25
C THR A 167 22.70 -14.07 11.35
N ASN A 168 23.18 -12.88 11.01
CA ASN A 168 24.28 -12.71 10.04
C ASN A 168 25.41 -11.80 10.56
N ILE A 169 25.34 -11.45 11.84
CA ILE A 169 26.40 -10.78 12.59
C ILE A 169 26.34 -11.25 14.03
N VAL A 170 27.48 -11.23 14.72
CA VAL A 170 27.57 -11.43 16.17
C VAL A 170 28.06 -10.14 16.79
N ILE A 171 27.36 -9.67 17.83
CA ILE A 171 27.81 -8.55 18.66
C ILE A 171 28.51 -9.14 19.86
N HIS A 172 29.76 -8.72 20.09
CA HIS A 172 30.53 -9.07 21.28
C HIS A 172 30.43 -7.91 22.29
N ALA A 173 29.97 -8.22 23.48
CA ALA A 173 29.91 -7.33 24.64
C ALA A 173 30.77 -7.91 25.78
N SER A 174 31.03 -7.12 26.81
CA SER A 174 31.85 -7.55 27.96
C SER A 174 31.26 -8.73 28.74
N ASP A 175 29.95 -8.93 28.64
CA ASP A 175 29.18 -9.97 29.34
C ASP A 175 28.78 -11.15 28.43
N GLY A 176 29.16 -11.14 27.16
CA GLY A 176 28.88 -12.24 26.25
C GLY A 176 28.77 -11.83 24.79
N SER A 177 28.23 -12.74 23.98
CA SER A 177 28.02 -12.50 22.55
C SER A 177 26.61 -12.86 22.12
N ILE A 178 26.03 -12.08 21.22
CA ILE A 178 24.67 -12.30 20.70
C ILE A 178 24.64 -12.24 19.17
N GLY A 179 23.99 -13.22 18.55
CA GLY A 179 23.69 -13.21 17.11
C GLY A 179 22.58 -12.20 16.79
N ALA A 180 22.74 -11.42 15.73
CA ALA A 180 21.78 -10.38 15.32
C ALA A 180 21.66 -10.25 13.79
N HIS A 181 20.80 -9.33 13.34
CA HIS A 181 20.53 -9.06 11.92
C HIS A 181 20.98 -7.66 11.54
N ARG A 182 21.96 -7.54 10.62
CA ARG A 182 22.49 -6.22 10.18
C ARG A 182 21.41 -5.27 9.68
N ALA A 183 20.43 -5.79 8.93
CA ALA A 183 19.34 -4.99 8.38
C ALA A 183 18.46 -4.37 9.47
N VAL A 184 18.15 -5.14 10.53
CA VAL A 184 17.34 -4.66 11.65
C VAL A 184 18.12 -3.62 12.46
N LEU A 185 19.39 -3.89 12.76
CA LEU A 185 20.27 -2.96 13.46
C LEU A 185 20.46 -1.64 12.71
N ALA A 186 20.71 -1.68 11.39
CA ALA A 186 20.82 -0.50 10.55
C ALA A 186 19.52 0.32 10.53
N ALA A 187 18.36 -0.34 10.40
CA ALA A 187 17.08 0.35 10.35
C ALA A 187 16.69 1.02 11.68
N ARG A 188 17.26 0.58 12.82
CA ARG A 188 16.86 1.02 14.16
C ARG A 188 17.93 1.81 14.92
N SER A 189 19.17 1.84 14.43
CA SER A 189 20.28 2.55 15.05
C SER A 189 21.11 3.29 13.99
N PRO A 190 21.16 4.64 14.04
CA PRO A 190 22.04 5.40 13.16
C PRO A 190 23.53 5.01 13.30
N VAL A 191 23.95 4.57 14.49
CA VAL A 191 25.32 4.09 14.73
C VAL A 191 25.59 2.82 13.93
N PHE A 192 24.72 1.81 14.03
CA PHE A 192 24.88 0.58 13.24
C PHE A 192 24.68 0.82 11.75
N ASN A 193 23.76 1.72 11.36
CA ASN A 193 23.61 2.10 9.97
C ASN A 193 24.91 2.67 9.40
N ASN A 194 25.52 3.61 10.11
CA ASN A 194 26.80 4.20 9.70
C ASN A 194 27.93 3.16 9.74
N MET A 195 27.96 2.26 10.71
CA MET A 195 28.93 1.16 10.77
C MET A 195 28.80 0.18 9.59
N PHE A 196 27.59 -0.02 9.06
CA PHE A 196 27.34 -0.99 7.98
C PHE A 196 27.32 -0.40 6.57
N VAL A 197 26.99 0.88 6.44
CA VAL A 197 26.81 1.60 5.16
C VAL A 197 27.93 2.62 4.93
N GLY A 198 28.51 3.16 6.00
CA GLY A 198 29.64 4.08 5.92
C GLY A 198 30.90 3.36 5.47
N LYS A 199 31.49 3.79 4.36
CA LYS A 199 32.83 3.37 3.95
C LYS A 199 33.85 3.83 5.00
N GLY A 200 34.59 2.90 5.60
CA GLY A 200 35.77 3.18 6.41
C GLY A 200 36.31 1.96 7.16
N LEU A 201 37.47 1.47 6.69
CA LEU A 201 38.38 0.47 7.28
C LEU A 201 38.07 -1.03 7.05
N ILE A 202 38.49 -1.49 5.86
CA ILE A 202 39.43 -2.63 5.77
C ILE A 202 40.82 -2.07 6.04
#